data_AF-A0AAV4HDE3-F1
#
_entry.id   AF-A0AAV4HDE3-F1
#
_cell.length_a   1.000
_cell.length_b   1.000
_cell.length_c   1.000
_cell.angle_alpha   90.00
_cell.angle_beta   90.00
_cell.angle_gamma   90.00
#
_symmetry.space_group_name_H-M   'P 1'
#
loop_
_entity.id
_entity.type
_entity.pdbx_description
1 polymer ?
#
loop_
_entity_poly.entity_id
_entity_poly.type
_entity_poly.pdbx_seq_one_letter_code
_entity_poly.pdbx_strand_id
1 'polypeptide(L)'
;MTSLADLVALGEHMGYAGEELREFVSHEQAQEREERLEERERMARKEEIERKKEEMEQHTKLELARIELEKAKIAAGQSKESNSSGFERPKVKLLQFVEGRDDTTVW
;
A
#
# COMPACT_ATOMS: atom_id res chain seq x y z
N MET A 1 33.34 5.35 -12.92
CA MET A 1 33.67 6.68 -13.46
C MET A 1 35.03 6.57 -14.11
N THR A 2 35.12 6.86 -15.40
CA THR A 2 36.39 7.00 -16.09
C THR A 2 37.04 8.31 -15.64
N SER A 3 38.32 8.27 -15.25
CA SER A 3 39.01 9.50 -14.85
C SER A 3 39.47 10.27 -16.10
N LEU A 4 39.68 11.59 -15.96
CA LEU A 4 40.25 12.40 -17.04
C LEU A 4 41.60 11.84 -17.53
N ALA A 5 42.41 11.28 -16.62
CA ALA A 5 43.69 10.66 -16.96
C ALA A 5 43.48 9.40 -17.82
N ASP A 6 42.44 8.61 -17.56
CA ASP A 6 42.13 7.42 -18.35
C ASP A 6 41.66 7.78 -19.76
N LEU A 7 40.86 8.84 -19.90
CA LEU A 7 40.40 9.32 -21.21
C LEU A 7 41.55 9.90 -22.04
N VAL A 8 42.45 10.65 -21.41
CA VAL A 8 43.65 11.17 -22.06
C VAL A 8 44.55 10.02 -22.50
N ALA A 9 44.83 9.04 -21.62
CA ALA A 9 45.64 7.87 -21.96
C ALA A 9 45.01 7.03 -23.09
N LEU A 10 43.69 6.86 -23.09
CA LEU A 10 42.96 6.15 -24.14
C LEU A 10 43.06 6.88 -25.47
N GLY A 11 42.88 8.21 -25.48
CA GLY A 11 43.01 9.00 -26.70
C GLY A 11 44.43 8.98 -27.26
N GLU A 12 45.45 9.08 -26.40
CA GLU A 12 46.85 8.93 -26.80
C GLU A 12 47.14 7.53 -27.36
N HIS A 13 46.59 6.47 -26.77
CA HIS A 13 46.69 5.10 -27.27
C HIS A 13 46.02 4.90 -28.63
N MET A 14 44.96 5.65 -28.92
CA MET A 14 44.29 5.64 -30.23
C MET A 14 45.00 6.50 -31.28
N GLY A 15 46.09 7.17 -30.89
CA GLY A 15 46.89 8.01 -31.77
C GLY A 15 46.40 9.45 -31.89
N TYR A 16 45.41 9.86 -31.08
CA TYR A 16 44.99 11.26 -31.02
C TYR A 16 46.05 12.10 -30.30
N ALA A 17 46.34 13.27 -30.85
CA ALA A 17 47.29 14.22 -30.26
C ALA A 17 46.78 15.66 -30.38
N GLY A 18 47.28 16.53 -29.50
CA GLY A 18 47.05 17.96 -29.60
C GLY A 18 45.57 18.36 -29.45
N GLU A 19 44.96 18.76 -30.55
CA GLU A 19 43.56 19.25 -30.59
C GLU A 19 42.56 18.10 -30.69
N GLU A 20 42.87 17.07 -31.48
CA GLU A 20 42.03 15.85 -31.62
C GLU A 20 41.84 15.14 -30.28
N LEU A 21 42.90 15.10 -29.46
CA LEU A 21 42.84 14.51 -28.13
C LEU A 21 41.92 15.32 -27.19
N ARG A 22 41.91 16.65 -27.31
CA ARG A 22 41.03 17.50 -26.51
C ARG A 22 39.58 17.35 -26.93
N GLU A 23 39.32 17.27 -28.24
CA GLU A 23 37.98 17.02 -28.78
C GLU A 23 37.46 15.66 -28.33
N PHE A 24 38.28 14.61 -28.44
CA PHE A 24 37.94 13.27 -27.95
C PHE A 24 37.57 13.28 -26.47
N VAL A 25 38.45 13.80 -25.61
CA VAL A 25 38.20 13.86 -24.17
C VAL A 25 36.95 14.68 -23.84
N SER A 26 36.75 15.80 -24.52
CA SER A 26 35.57 16.65 -24.33
C SER A 26 34.28 15.93 -24.76
N HIS A 27 34.33 15.18 -25.86
CA HIS A 27 33.21 14.42 -26.38
C HIS A 27 32.82 13.27 -25.44
N GLU A 28 33.80 12.47 -25.00
CA GLU A 28 33.57 11.37 -24.05
C GLU A 28 32.98 11.87 -22.72
N GLN A 29 33.48 13.00 -22.21
CA GLN A 29 32.94 13.61 -20.99
C GLN A 29 31.52 14.15 -21.19
N ALA A 30 31.19 14.64 -22.38
CA ALA A 30 29.83 15.07 -22.69
C ALA A 30 28.87 13.87 -22.74
N GLN A 31 29.29 12.77 -23.38
CA GLN A 31 28.53 11.52 -23.43
C GLN A 31 28.32 10.92 -22.04
N GLU A 32 29.35 10.82 -21.20
CA GLU A 32 29.20 10.28 -19.84
C GLU A 32 28.23 11.14 -19.00
N ARG A 33 28.20 12.46 -19.22
CA ARG A 33 27.21 13.33 -18.56
C ARG A 33 25.80 13.08 -19.05
N GLU A 34 25.61 12.91 -20.35
CA GLU A 34 24.31 12.59 -20.95
C GLU A 34 23.79 11.24 -20.45
N GLU A 35 24.62 10.20 -20.46
CA GLU A 35 24.26 8.87 -19.94
C GLU A 35 23.82 8.92 -18.47
N ARG A 36 24.52 9.71 -17.63
CA ARG A 36 24.13 9.91 -16.23
C ARG A 36 22.81 10.64 -16.08
N LEU A 37 22.51 11.59 -16.96
CA LEU A 37 21.22 12.28 -16.96
C LEU A 37 20.10 11.33 -17.38
N GLU A 38 20.31 10.53 -18.43
CA GLU A 38 19.35 9.52 -18.86
C GLU A 38 19.11 8.45 -17.79
N GLU A 39 20.16 8.01 -17.09
CA GLU A 39 20.04 7.05 -16.00
C GLU A 39 19.21 7.63 -14.85
N ARG A 40 19.46 8.89 -14.49
CA ARG A 40 18.66 9.60 -13.48
C ARG A 40 17.20 9.74 -13.90
N GLU A 41 16.93 10.09 -15.15
CA GLU A 41 15.56 10.15 -15.67
C GLU A 41 14.87 8.79 -15.63
N ARG A 42 15.56 7.72 -16.03
CA ARG A 42 15.02 6.36 -15.95
C ARG A 42 14.69 5.97 -14.52
N MET A 43 15.55 6.29 -13.57
CA MET A 43 15.31 6.01 -12.15
C MET A 43 14.12 6.81 -11.63
N ALA A 44 14.02 8.10 -11.93
CA ALA A 44 12.88 8.93 -11.55
C ALA A 44 11.56 8.39 -12.14
N ARG A 45 11.56 7.98 -13.41
CA ARG A 45 10.37 7.36 -14.05
C ARG A 45 10.00 6.03 -13.40
N LYS A 46 10.98 5.20 -13.01
CA LYS A 46 10.72 3.95 -12.29
C LYS A 46 10.10 4.21 -10.92
N GLU A 47 10.64 5.16 -10.17
CA GLU A 47 10.10 5.56 -8.86
C GLU A 47 8.66 6.09 -8.99
N GLU A 48 8.36 6.88 -10.04
CA GLU A 48 7.00 7.37 -10.29
C GLU A 48 6.02 6.22 -10.60
N ILE A 49 6.44 5.25 -11.42
CA ILE A 49 5.63 4.07 -11.75
C ILE A 49 5.38 3.22 -10.49
N GLU A 50 6.40 3.03 -9.66
CA GLU A 50 6.29 2.25 -8.42
C GLU A 50 5.34 2.94 -7.43
N ARG A 51 5.46 4.26 -7.24
CA ARG A 51 4.51 5.03 -6.42
C ARG A 51 3.07 4.91 -6.94
N LYS A 52 2.85 5.04 -8.25
CA LYS A 52 1.51 4.88 -8.84
C LYS A 52 0.96 3.47 -8.63
N LYS A 53 1.82 2.45 -8.69
CA LYS A 53 1.43 1.07 -8.42
C LYS A 53 1.00 0.89 -6.96
N GLU A 54 1.74 1.43 -6.00
CA GLU A 54 1.37 1.41 -4.59
C GLU A 54 0.03 2.11 -4.33
N GLU A 55 -0.20 3.27 -4.94
CA GLU A 55 -1.48 3.99 -4.85
C GLU A 55 -2.65 3.15 -5.38
N MET A 56 -2.49 2.48 -6.52
CA MET A 56 -3.51 1.57 -7.05
C MET A 56 -3.73 0.34 -6.16
N GLU A 57 -2.66 -0.24 -5.59
CA GLU A 57 -2.78 -1.36 -4.65
C GLU A 57 -3.52 -0.95 -3.36
N GLN A 58 -3.29 0.26 -2.86
CA GLN A 58 -4.05 0.78 -1.71
C GLN A 58 -5.52 1.02 -2.07
N HIS A 59 -5.79 1.62 -3.23
CA HIS A 59 -7.16 1.85 -3.69
C HIS A 59 -7.93 0.54 -3.83
N THR A 60 -7.34 -0.47 -4.47
CA THR A 60 -7.97 -1.79 -4.64
C THR A 60 -8.22 -2.48 -3.30
N LYS A 61 -7.30 -2.40 -2.33
CA LYS A 61 -7.53 -2.93 -0.98
C LYS A 61 -8.71 -2.24 -0.28
N LEU A 62 -8.82 -0.92 -0.39
CA LEU A 62 -9.94 -0.17 0.20
C LEU A 62 -11.28 -0.54 -0.46
N GLU A 63 -11.28 -0.71 -1.79
CA GLU A 63 -12.46 -1.10 -2.54
C GLU A 63 -12.92 -2.53 -2.19
N LEU A 64 -11.98 -3.47 -2.07
CA LEU A 64 -12.28 -4.83 -1.59
C LEU A 64 -12.86 -4.81 -0.18
N ALA A 65 -12.26 -4.05 0.75
CA ALA A 65 -12.77 -3.92 2.11
C ALA A 65 -14.19 -3.33 2.14
N ARG A 66 -14.49 -2.37 1.26
CA ARG A 66 -15.84 -1.81 1.11
C ARG A 66 -16.85 -2.85 0.64
N ILE A 67 -16.48 -3.66 -0.37
CA ILE A 67 -17.33 -4.74 -0.88
C ILE A 67 -17.57 -5.79 0.21
N GLU A 68 -16.56 -6.17 0.97
CA GLU A 68 -16.69 -7.11 2.09
C GLU A 68 -17.64 -6.57 3.17
N LEU A 69 -17.55 -5.29 3.49
CA LEU A 69 -18.43 -4.63 4.45
C LEU A 69 -19.89 -4.61 3.95
N GLU A 70 -20.12 -4.36 2.67
CA GLU A 70 -21.46 -4.45 2.07
C GLU A 70 -22.00 -5.89 2.09
N LYS A 71 -21.18 -6.89 1.74
CA LYS A 71 -21.56 -8.30 1.86
C LYS A 71 -21.94 -8.67 3.29
N ALA A 72 -21.17 -8.22 4.28
CA ALA A 72 -21.45 -8.45 5.69
C ALA A 72 -22.76 -7.78 6.14
N LYS A 73 -23.04 -6.55 5.68
CA LYS A 73 -24.31 -5.85 5.93
C LYS A 73 -25.51 -6.61 5.34
N ILE A 74 -25.38 -7.13 4.12
CA ILE A 74 -26.43 -7.92 3.46
C ILE A 74 -26.67 -9.23 4.23
N ALA A 75 -25.60 -9.95 4.60
CA ALA A 75 -25.71 -11.18 5.39
C ALA A 75 -26.36 -10.94 6.77
N ALA A 76 -26.02 -9.84 7.44
CA ALA A 76 -26.63 -9.44 8.71
C ALA A 76 -28.10 -9.01 8.56
N GLY A 77 -28.47 -8.39 7.43
CA GLY A 77 -29.85 -8.04 7.09
C GLY A 77 -30.72 -9.27 6.85
N GLN A 78 -30.21 -10.24 6.09
CA GLN A 78 -30.89 -11.51 5.84
C GLN A 78 -31.10 -12.33 7.13
N SER A 79 -30.18 -12.26 8.10
CA SER A 79 -30.34 -12.89 9.42
C SER A 79 -31.43 -12.25 10.29
N LYS A 80 -31.83 -11.00 10.02
CA LYS A 80 -32.92 -10.33 10.75
C LYS A 80 -34.29 -10.64 10.14
N GLU A 81 -34.36 -10.82 8.82
CA GLU A 81 -35.59 -11.21 8.12
C GLU A 81 -35.92 -12.70 8.29
N SER A 82 -34.93 -13.58 8.42
CA SER A 82 -35.17 -15.01 8.69
C SER A 82 -35.62 -15.32 10.12
N ASN A 83 -35.50 -14.37 11.05
CA ASN A 83 -35.96 -14.51 12.44
C ASN A 83 -37.36 -13.94 12.73
N SER A 84 -38.03 -13.34 11.73
CA SER A 84 -39.37 -12.75 11.93
C SER A 84 -40.55 -13.70 11.68
N SER A 85 -40.31 -14.97 11.33
CA SER A 85 -41.37 -15.99 11.22
C SER A 85 -41.17 -17.08 12.28
N GLY A 86 -41.59 -16.80 13.52
CA GLY A 86 -41.76 -17.83 14.55
C GLY A 86 -41.03 -17.58 15.87
N PHE A 87 -41.36 -16.48 16.57
CA PHE A 87 -41.05 -16.38 17.99
C PHE A 87 -42.34 -16.44 18.81
N GLU A 88 -42.85 -17.65 19.03
CA GLU A 88 -43.80 -17.89 20.11
C GLU A 88 -43.06 -17.63 21.43
N ARG A 89 -43.45 -16.55 22.12
CA ARG A 89 -42.92 -16.24 23.45
C ARG A 89 -43.25 -17.40 24.39
N PRO A 90 -42.27 -18.04 25.04
CA PRO A 90 -42.57 -19.00 26.10
C PRO A 90 -43.31 -18.25 27.22
N LYS A 91 -44.53 -18.70 27.54
CA LYS A 91 -45.31 -18.20 28.67
C LYS A 91 -44.52 -18.50 29.95
N VAL A 92 -43.79 -17.52 30.46
CA VAL A 92 -43.16 -17.62 31.77
C VAL A 92 -44.28 -17.67 32.81
N LYS A 93 -44.52 -18.86 33.39
CA LYS A 93 -45.34 -18.98 34.60
C LYS A 93 -44.55 -18.32 35.73
N LEU A 94 -45.00 -17.15 36.18
CA LEU A 94 -44.56 -16.60 37.46
C LEU A 94 -45.01 -17.58 38.56
N LEU A 95 -44.06 -18.34 39.09
CA LEU A 95 -44.21 -19.02 40.37
C LEU A 95 -44.16 -17.92 41.45
N GLN A 96 -45.31 -17.60 42.04
CA GLN A 96 -45.38 -16.82 43.26
C GLN A 96 -44.80 -17.68 44.39
N PHE A 97 -43.54 -17.43 44.74
CA PHE A 97 -42.99 -17.85 46.02
C PHE A 97 -43.58 -16.95 47.10
N VAL A 98 -44.58 -17.46 47.83
CA VAL A 98 -44.93 -16.94 49.15
C VAL A 98 -44.11 -17.74 50.15
N GLU A 99 -42.86 -17.32 50.37
CA GLU A 99 -42.11 -17.78 51.54
C GLU A 99 -42.61 -17.00 52.75
N GLY A 100 -43.06 -17.77 53.74
CA GLY A 100 -43.52 -17.28 55.03
C GLY A 100 -42.46 -16.42 55.70
N ARG A 101 -42.84 -15.18 56.02
CA ARG A 101 -42.17 -14.39 57.05
C ARG A 101 -42.94 -14.59 58.34
N ASP A 102 -42.47 -15.52 59.15
CA ASP A 102 -42.75 -15.50 60.58
C ASP A 102 -41.65 -14.69 61.29
N ASP A 103 -42.15 -13.71 62.03
CA ASP A 103 -41.65 -13.12 63.27
C ASP A 103 -40.29 -12.40 63.31
N THR A 104 -40.35 -11.09 63.55
CA THR A 104 -39.99 -10.57 64.89
C THR A 104 -40.34 -9.08 65.08
N THR A 105 -40.86 -8.79 66.28
CA THR A 105 -40.91 -7.51 67.02
C THR A 105 -42.28 -6.81 67.09
N VAL A 106 -43.02 -7.14 68.16
CA VAL A 106 -44.12 -6.38 68.75
C VAL A 106 -43.65 -5.93 70.14
N TRP A 107 -43.84 -4.64 70.46
CA TRP A 107 -43.75 -4.09 71.83
C TRP A 107 -45.05 -4.35 72.59
#